data_AF-C0ETG4-F1
#
_entry.id   AF-C0ETG4-F1
#
_cell.length_a   1.000
_cell.length_b   1.000
_cell.length_c   1.000
_cell.angle_alpha   90.00
_cell.angle_beta   90.00
_cell.angle_gamma   90.00
#
_symmetry.space_group_name_H-M   'P 1'
#
loop_
_entity.id
_entity.type
_entity.pdbx_description
1 polymer ?
#
loop_
_entity_poly.entity_id
_entity_poly.type
_entity_poly.pdbx_seq_one_letter_code
_entity_poly.pdbx_strand_id
1 'polypeptide(L)'
;MVLFLRPTESPIVFLQQLGRGLRKSKGKEYLNVLDFIGNYEKAGRTRFLLTGKNLSEKNNYYSLNQSDFPDDCLIDFDMKIIDLFAEMDKKNLKISEQIQKEYFRVKELLGRTPSRMELFIYMEDDIYELAITHAKENPFKRYLSYQRSLKELTANEEVFYQNENGREFINPLENTSMSKVYKMPVLRAFYNEGNVRQEISEEQLLASWKAFFSTRTNWKDLDKELTYEKYLAISDKDHLKKILKMPVHYLLESGKGFFVKKERAALALKDEMKEVLDNPVFIKQMKDVVEYRTMDYYRRRYKEKDN
;
A
#
# COMPACT_ATOMS: atom_id res chain seq x y z
N MET A 1 -45.05 -13.66 -14.17
CA MET A 1 -43.69 -14.05 -13.76
C MET A 1 -42.80 -14.07 -14.99
N VAL A 2 -41.56 -13.60 -14.88
CA VAL A 2 -40.51 -13.69 -15.92
C VAL A 2 -39.34 -14.45 -15.31
N LEU A 3 -38.77 -15.37 -16.08
CA LEU A 3 -37.68 -16.24 -15.63
C LEU A 3 -36.54 -16.17 -16.63
N PHE A 4 -35.36 -15.77 -16.19
CA PHE A 4 -34.15 -15.76 -17.02
C PHE A 4 -33.38 -17.07 -16.81
N LEU A 5 -33.49 -17.95 -17.81
CA LEU A 5 -32.82 -19.27 -17.90
C LEU A 5 -31.83 -19.37 -19.06
N ARG A 6 -31.48 -18.26 -19.71
CA ARG A 6 -30.39 -18.20 -20.69
C ARG A 6 -29.47 -16.99 -20.44
N PRO A 7 -28.16 -17.06 -20.79
CA PRO A 7 -27.29 -15.90 -20.65
C PRO A 7 -27.75 -14.81 -21.62
N THR A 8 -28.10 -13.65 -21.09
CA THR A 8 -28.48 -12.49 -21.92
C THR A 8 -27.24 -11.62 -22.11
N GLU A 9 -26.65 -11.68 -23.30
CA GLU A 9 -25.35 -11.03 -23.57
C GLU A 9 -25.42 -9.51 -23.74
N SER A 10 -26.61 -8.95 -23.93
CA SER A 10 -26.82 -7.52 -24.17
C SER A 10 -27.76 -6.90 -23.14
N PRO A 11 -27.37 -5.79 -22.48
CA PRO A 11 -28.26 -5.08 -21.56
C PRO A 11 -29.52 -4.52 -22.22
N ILE A 12 -29.44 -4.20 -23.52
CA ILE A 12 -30.61 -3.79 -24.32
C ILE A 12 -31.61 -4.95 -24.42
N VAL A 13 -31.11 -6.16 -24.68
CA VAL A 13 -31.95 -7.36 -24.78
C VAL A 13 -32.57 -7.70 -23.42
N PHE A 14 -31.83 -7.50 -22.32
CA PHE A 14 -32.35 -7.65 -20.96
C PHE A 14 -33.53 -6.72 -20.68
N LEU A 15 -33.38 -5.41 -20.95
CA LEU A 15 -34.46 -4.43 -20.76
C LEU A 15 -35.67 -4.72 -21.64
N GLN A 16 -35.46 -5.15 -22.88
CA GLN A 16 -36.54 -5.54 -23.78
C GLN A 16 -37.31 -6.76 -23.27
N GLN A 17 -36.62 -7.76 -22.73
CA GLN A 17 -37.23 -8.95 -22.15
C GLN A 17 -38.00 -8.61 -20.88
N LEU A 18 -37.43 -7.79 -20.00
CA LEU A 18 -38.10 -7.27 -18.80
C LEU A 18 -39.35 -6.45 -19.16
N GLY A 19 -39.24 -5.57 -20.15
CA GLY A 19 -40.32 -4.70 -20.62
C GLY A 19 -41.55 -5.46 -21.14
N ARG A 20 -41.38 -6.69 -21.65
CA ARG A 20 -42.53 -7.56 -21.99
C ARG A 20 -43.31 -7.95 -20.73
N GLY A 21 -42.60 -8.20 -19.64
CA GLY A 21 -43.17 -8.51 -18.33
C GLY A 21 -43.81 -7.29 -17.66
N LEU A 22 -43.47 -6.05 -18.01
CA LEU A 22 -43.98 -4.84 -17.34
C LEU A 22 -45.34 -4.35 -17.85
N ARG A 23 -45.89 -4.95 -18.92
CA ARG A 23 -47.21 -4.56 -19.44
C ARG A 23 -48.32 -4.78 -18.40
N LYS A 24 -49.24 -3.83 -18.29
CA LYS A 24 -50.45 -3.91 -17.45
C LYS A 24 -51.43 -4.95 -18.03
N SER A 25 -52.03 -5.77 -17.18
CA SER A 25 -53.04 -6.77 -17.57
C SER A 25 -54.07 -6.94 -16.46
N LYS A 26 -55.32 -7.26 -16.81
CA LYS A 26 -56.39 -7.46 -15.83
C LYS A 26 -56.06 -8.68 -14.96
N GLY A 27 -56.11 -8.53 -13.63
CA GLY A 27 -55.79 -9.59 -12.66
C GLY A 27 -54.30 -9.77 -12.35
N LYS A 28 -53.42 -8.87 -12.80
CA LYS A 28 -51.99 -8.87 -12.47
C LYS A 28 -51.66 -7.70 -11.55
N GLU A 29 -51.31 -8.02 -10.31
CA GLU A 29 -50.95 -7.02 -9.29
C GLU A 29 -49.47 -6.62 -9.36
N TYR A 30 -48.57 -7.58 -9.55
CA TYR A 30 -47.13 -7.34 -9.63
C TYR A 30 -46.44 -8.28 -10.64
N LEU A 31 -45.16 -8.01 -10.94
CA LEU A 31 -44.31 -8.86 -11.77
C LEU A 31 -43.20 -9.47 -10.92
N ASN A 32 -43.24 -10.78 -10.70
CA ASN A 32 -42.09 -11.52 -10.20
C ASN A 32 -41.10 -11.80 -11.31
N VAL A 33 -39.83 -11.47 -11.08
CA VAL A 33 -38.70 -11.73 -11.98
C VAL A 33 -37.67 -12.56 -11.23
N LEU A 34 -37.25 -13.68 -11.79
CA LEU A 34 -36.21 -14.54 -11.24
C LEU A 34 -35.12 -14.74 -12.30
N ASP A 35 -33.86 -14.47 -11.94
CA ASP A 35 -32.71 -14.66 -12.84
C ASP A 35 -31.73 -15.67 -12.25
N PHE A 36 -31.59 -16.81 -12.94
CA PHE A 36 -30.78 -17.95 -12.48
C PHE A 36 -29.44 -18.08 -13.19
N ILE A 37 -29.23 -17.34 -14.29
CA ILE A 37 -28.13 -17.64 -15.21
C ILE A 37 -26.90 -16.84 -14.91
N GLY A 38 -27.07 -15.68 -14.28
CA GLY A 38 -25.92 -15.03 -13.70
C GLY A 38 -24.89 -14.65 -14.74
N ASN A 39 -25.29 -13.83 -15.71
CA ASN A 39 -24.32 -13.16 -16.57
C ASN A 39 -23.65 -12.02 -15.77
N TYR A 40 -22.92 -12.40 -14.73
CA TYR A 40 -22.51 -11.53 -13.63
C TYR A 40 -21.38 -10.54 -14.03
N GLU A 41 -20.67 -10.75 -15.13
CA GLU A 41 -19.76 -9.68 -15.64
C GLU A 41 -20.52 -8.42 -16.06
N LYS A 42 -21.79 -8.57 -16.47
CA LYS A 42 -22.63 -7.47 -16.95
C LYS A 42 -23.74 -7.10 -15.99
N ALA A 43 -24.08 -7.92 -15.00
CA ALA A 43 -25.17 -7.57 -14.08
C ALA A 43 -24.77 -6.50 -13.02
N GLY A 44 -23.48 -6.19 -12.86
CA GLY A 44 -23.05 -4.91 -12.27
C GLY A 44 -23.62 -3.73 -13.07
N ARG A 45 -23.63 -3.80 -14.41
CA ARG A 45 -24.30 -2.82 -15.29
C ARG A 45 -25.83 -2.87 -15.22
N THR A 46 -26.41 -4.06 -15.04
CA THR A 46 -27.87 -4.21 -14.87
C THR A 46 -28.37 -3.46 -13.62
N ARG A 47 -27.60 -3.41 -12.53
CA ARG A 47 -27.93 -2.62 -11.32
C ARG A 47 -28.05 -1.12 -11.63
N PHE A 48 -27.14 -0.56 -12.42
CA PHE A 48 -27.19 0.84 -12.87
C PHE A 48 -28.36 1.11 -13.83
N LEU A 49 -28.71 0.15 -14.68
CA LEU A 49 -29.84 0.28 -15.61
C LEU A 49 -31.20 0.27 -14.89
N LEU A 50 -31.31 -0.45 -13.77
CA LEU A 50 -32.55 -0.50 -12.97
C LEU A 50 -32.76 0.75 -12.13
N THR A 51 -31.69 1.42 -11.70
CA THR A 51 -31.75 2.69 -10.96
C THR A 51 -31.72 3.92 -11.87
N GLY A 52 -31.41 3.75 -13.16
CA GLY A 52 -31.27 4.84 -14.13
C GLY A 52 -30.05 5.74 -13.89
N LYS A 53 -29.14 5.39 -12.97
CA LYS A 53 -27.92 6.13 -12.67
C LYS A 53 -26.83 5.82 -13.71
N ASN A 54 -26.13 6.84 -14.20
CA ASN A 54 -25.02 6.66 -15.14
C ASN A 54 -23.79 6.04 -14.44
N LEU A 55 -22.97 5.29 -15.19
CA LEU A 55 -21.69 4.71 -14.75
C LEU A 55 -20.68 5.73 -14.16
N SER A 56 -20.96 7.03 -14.21
CA SER A 56 -20.11 8.08 -13.66
C SER A 56 -20.23 8.26 -12.14
N GLU A 57 -21.27 7.73 -11.50
CA GLU A 57 -21.44 7.83 -10.04
C GLU A 57 -20.70 6.70 -9.33
N LYS A 58 -19.44 7.00 -8.97
CA LYS A 58 -18.54 6.18 -8.13
C LYS A 58 -19.03 6.09 -6.67
N ASN A 59 -20.25 5.63 -6.42
CA ASN A 59 -20.74 5.40 -5.07
C ASN A 59 -20.52 3.94 -4.63
N ASN A 60 -20.18 3.78 -3.35
CA ASN A 60 -19.87 2.52 -2.69
C ASN A 60 -20.96 1.46 -2.95
N TYR A 61 -20.54 0.30 -3.46
CA TYR A 61 -21.42 -0.84 -3.78
C TYR A 61 -22.18 -1.40 -2.57
N TYR A 62 -21.69 -1.11 -1.36
CA TYR A 62 -22.33 -1.51 -0.10
C TYR A 62 -23.54 -0.63 0.28
N SER A 63 -23.80 0.48 -0.43
CA SER A 63 -24.80 1.48 -0.01
C SER A 63 -25.91 1.73 -1.04
N LEU A 64 -26.42 0.69 -1.70
CA LEU A 64 -27.71 0.78 -2.38
C LEU A 64 -28.81 0.46 -1.36
N ASN A 65 -29.44 1.52 -0.83
CA ASN A 65 -30.63 1.40 -0.01
C ASN A 65 -31.86 1.16 -0.92
N GLN A 66 -32.88 0.48 -0.41
CA GLN A 66 -34.19 0.29 -1.07
C GLN A 66 -34.77 1.59 -1.65
N SER A 67 -34.39 2.74 -1.08
CA SER A 67 -34.79 4.09 -1.49
C SER A 67 -34.34 4.51 -2.89
N ASP A 68 -33.40 3.80 -3.52
CA ASP A 68 -32.97 4.08 -4.91
C ASP A 68 -33.92 3.48 -5.96
N PHE A 69 -34.94 2.72 -5.53
CA PHE A 69 -35.97 2.15 -6.38
C PHE A 69 -37.33 2.81 -6.09
N PRO A 70 -38.26 2.83 -7.07
CA PRO A 70 -39.63 3.28 -6.81
C PRO A 70 -40.27 2.51 -5.65
N ASP A 71 -41.17 3.18 -4.91
CA ASP A 71 -41.74 2.69 -3.64
C ASP A 71 -42.33 1.26 -3.70
N ASP A 72 -42.80 0.82 -4.87
CA ASP A 72 -43.42 -0.50 -5.08
C ASP A 72 -42.46 -1.55 -5.71
N CYS A 73 -41.15 -1.28 -5.74
CA CYS A 73 -40.14 -2.19 -6.29
C CYS A 73 -39.27 -2.84 -5.20
N LEU A 74 -39.24 -4.17 -5.19
CA LEU A 74 -38.37 -4.96 -4.31
C LEU A 74 -37.34 -5.72 -5.14
N ILE A 75 -36.06 -5.59 -4.81
CA ILE A 75 -34.96 -6.32 -5.45
C ILE A 75 -34.12 -6.98 -4.35
N ASP A 76 -33.91 -8.28 -4.48
CA ASP A 76 -33.09 -9.08 -3.57
C ASP A 76 -31.94 -9.74 -4.35
N PHE A 77 -30.72 -9.60 -3.84
CA PHE A 77 -29.52 -10.17 -4.42
C PHE A 77 -28.85 -11.10 -3.41
N ASP A 78 -28.51 -12.33 -3.83
CA ASP A 78 -27.70 -13.24 -3.01
C ASP A 78 -26.33 -12.60 -2.69
N MET A 79 -25.90 -12.68 -1.42
CA MET A 79 -24.62 -12.12 -0.97
C MET A 79 -23.42 -12.64 -1.75
N LYS A 80 -23.40 -13.94 -2.11
CA LYS A 80 -22.29 -14.52 -2.89
C LYS A 80 -22.16 -13.87 -4.29
N ILE A 81 -23.29 -13.43 -4.84
CA ILE A 81 -23.35 -12.76 -6.12
C ILE A 81 -22.88 -11.30 -5.99
N ILE A 82 -23.24 -10.62 -4.88
CA ILE A 82 -22.76 -9.27 -4.57
C ILE A 82 -21.22 -9.24 -4.52
N ASP A 83 -20.61 -10.22 -3.86
CA ASP A 83 -19.15 -10.34 -3.77
C ASP A 83 -18.51 -10.58 -5.14
N LEU A 84 -19.10 -11.45 -5.96
CA LEU A 84 -18.63 -11.71 -7.33
C LEU A 84 -18.63 -10.44 -8.20
N PHE A 85 -19.69 -9.63 -8.15
CA PHE A 85 -19.73 -8.36 -8.88
C PHE A 85 -18.65 -7.39 -8.43
N ALA A 86 -18.40 -7.31 -7.11
CA ALA A 86 -17.37 -6.46 -6.56
C ALA A 86 -15.97 -6.87 -7.07
N GLU A 87 -15.69 -8.18 -7.12
CA GLU A 87 -14.45 -8.70 -7.70
C GLU A 87 -14.31 -8.44 -9.21
N MET A 88 -15.40 -8.57 -9.96
CA MET A 88 -15.41 -8.33 -11.41
C MET A 88 -15.19 -6.86 -11.76
N ASP A 89 -15.85 -5.95 -11.05
CA ASP A 89 -15.65 -4.51 -11.25
C ASP A 89 -14.24 -4.10 -10.84
N LYS A 90 -13.69 -4.68 -9.77
CA LYS A 90 -12.28 -4.50 -9.38
C LYS A 90 -11.34 -4.88 -10.53
N LYS A 91 -11.56 -6.01 -11.20
CA LYS A 91 -10.76 -6.45 -12.36
C LYS A 91 -10.91 -5.57 -13.61
N ASN A 92 -12.04 -4.88 -13.77
CA ASN A 92 -12.29 -3.98 -14.89
C ASN A 92 -11.68 -2.58 -14.72
N LEU A 93 -11.35 -2.19 -13.49
CA LEU A 93 -10.68 -0.93 -13.21
C LEU A 93 -9.21 -0.98 -13.65
N LYS A 94 -8.68 0.17 -14.08
CA LYS A 94 -7.24 0.29 -14.30
C LYS A 94 -6.51 0.05 -12.98
N ILE A 95 -5.30 -0.49 -13.05
CA ILE A 95 -4.46 -0.75 -11.88
C ILE A 95 -4.30 0.50 -11.01
N SER A 96 -4.08 1.67 -11.64
CA SER A 96 -3.99 2.96 -10.94
C SER A 96 -5.26 3.30 -10.17
N GLU A 97 -6.45 3.00 -10.73
CA GLU A 97 -7.74 3.27 -10.10
C GLU A 97 -8.01 2.32 -8.94
N GLN A 98 -7.62 1.05 -9.07
CA GLN A 98 -7.74 0.07 -7.98
C GLN A 98 -6.90 0.50 -6.77
N ILE A 99 -5.62 0.84 -7.00
CA ILE A 99 -4.71 1.28 -5.94
C ILE A 99 -5.20 2.62 -5.33
N GLN A 100 -5.68 3.55 -6.15
CA GLN A 100 -6.23 4.83 -5.69
C GLN A 100 -7.49 4.64 -4.83
N LYS A 101 -8.44 3.82 -5.28
CA LYS A 101 -9.66 3.52 -4.52
C LYS A 101 -9.31 2.93 -3.17
N GLU A 102 -8.33 2.03 -3.15
CA GLU A 102 -7.87 1.38 -1.93
C GLU A 102 -7.17 2.36 -0.97
N TYR A 103 -6.34 3.27 -1.49
CA TYR A 103 -5.78 4.36 -0.70
C TYR A 103 -6.87 5.20 -0.02
N PHE A 104 -7.92 5.58 -0.75
CA PHE A 104 -9.02 6.38 -0.18
C PHE A 104 -9.88 5.59 0.80
N ARG A 105 -10.09 4.29 0.59
CA ARG A 105 -10.75 3.40 1.56
C ARG A 105 -10.01 3.38 2.89
N VAL A 106 -8.69 3.22 2.86
CA VAL A 106 -7.85 3.25 4.07
C VAL A 106 -7.85 4.65 4.71
N LYS A 107 -7.81 5.72 3.92
CA LYS A 107 -7.92 7.09 4.42
C LYS A 107 -9.26 7.33 5.14
N GLU A 108 -10.36 6.89 4.55
CA GLU A 108 -11.71 6.99 5.12
C GLU A 108 -11.79 6.23 6.46
N LEU A 109 -11.25 5.00 6.50
CA LEU A 109 -11.16 4.20 7.72
C LEU A 109 -10.39 4.90 8.85
N LEU A 110 -9.30 5.60 8.53
CA LEU A 110 -8.45 6.28 9.51
C LEU A 110 -8.93 7.71 9.85
N GLY A 111 -9.82 8.30 9.05
CA GLY A 111 -10.20 9.70 9.15
C GLY A 111 -9.07 10.70 8.81
N ARG A 112 -7.93 10.23 8.33
CA ARG A 112 -6.76 11.05 7.98
C ARG A 112 -5.89 10.36 6.92
N THR A 113 -4.99 11.12 6.32
CA THR A 113 -3.98 10.57 5.39
C THR A 113 -3.17 9.46 6.07
N PRO A 114 -3.13 8.24 5.49
CA PRO A 114 -2.35 7.15 6.06
C PRO A 114 -0.84 7.45 6.02
N SER A 115 -0.04 6.68 6.74
CA SER A 115 1.39 6.51 6.47
C SER A 115 1.61 5.32 5.51
N ARG A 116 2.83 5.08 4.98
CA ARG A 116 3.15 3.85 4.22
C ARG A 116 2.89 2.61 5.09
N MET A 117 3.28 2.65 6.36
CA MET A 117 3.06 1.54 7.29
C MET A 117 1.56 1.27 7.51
N GLU A 118 0.75 2.31 7.67
CA GLU A 118 -0.70 2.14 7.85
C GLU A 118 -1.38 1.67 6.56
N LEU A 119 -0.97 2.24 5.42
CA LEU A 119 -1.43 1.78 4.12
C LEU A 119 -1.09 0.30 3.93
N PHE A 120 0.11 -0.13 4.31
CA PHE A 120 0.52 -1.53 4.26
C PHE A 120 -0.31 -2.44 5.18
N ILE A 121 -0.67 -1.98 6.37
CA ILE A 121 -1.46 -2.76 7.35
C ILE A 121 -2.91 -2.94 6.90
N TYR A 122 -3.53 -1.88 6.38
CA TYR A 122 -4.96 -1.88 6.11
C TYR A 122 -5.32 -2.19 4.66
N MET A 123 -4.37 -2.13 3.72
CA MET A 123 -4.59 -2.44 2.31
C MET A 123 -4.88 -3.94 2.11
N GLU A 124 -5.84 -4.26 1.24
CA GLU A 124 -6.13 -5.62 0.82
C GLU A 124 -4.89 -6.27 0.18
N ASP A 125 -4.62 -7.52 0.53
CA ASP A 125 -3.39 -8.22 0.14
C ASP A 125 -3.19 -8.28 -1.38
N ASP A 126 -4.27 -8.48 -2.14
CA ASP A 126 -4.23 -8.55 -3.61
C ASP A 126 -3.91 -7.19 -4.26
N ILE A 127 -4.45 -6.09 -3.71
CA ILE A 127 -4.10 -4.73 -4.14
C ILE A 127 -2.67 -4.39 -3.73
N TYR A 128 -2.21 -4.83 -2.56
CA TYR A 128 -0.83 -4.65 -2.17
C TYR A 128 0.14 -5.34 -3.14
N GLU A 129 -0.12 -6.60 -3.48
CA GLU A 129 0.65 -7.35 -4.49
C GLU A 129 0.63 -6.65 -5.86
N LEU A 130 -0.54 -6.15 -6.27
CA LEU A 130 -0.69 -5.37 -7.49
C LEU A 130 0.16 -4.09 -7.46
N ALA A 131 0.17 -3.37 -6.33
CA ALA A 131 0.94 -2.15 -6.15
C ALA A 131 2.45 -2.40 -6.18
N ILE A 132 2.95 -3.46 -5.54
CA ILE A 132 4.39 -3.72 -5.49
C ILE A 132 4.97 -4.21 -6.83
N THR A 133 4.15 -4.89 -7.63
CA THR A 133 4.53 -5.38 -8.98
C THR A 133 4.50 -4.28 -10.05
N HIS A 134 3.73 -3.20 -9.83
CA HIS A 134 3.60 -2.09 -10.78
C HIS A 134 4.32 -0.83 -10.31
N ALA A 135 5.62 -0.73 -10.61
CA ALA A 135 6.50 0.32 -10.09
C ALA A 135 6.00 1.77 -10.30
N LYS A 136 5.30 2.04 -11.41
CA LYS A 136 4.73 3.38 -11.69
C LYS A 136 3.60 3.75 -10.73
N GLU A 137 2.77 2.79 -10.35
CA GLU A 137 1.59 3.00 -9.50
C GLU A 137 1.89 2.73 -8.02
N ASN A 138 3.07 2.21 -7.70
CA ASN A 138 3.46 1.78 -6.36
C ASN A 138 3.56 2.97 -5.38
N PRO A 139 2.62 3.14 -4.42
CA PRO A 139 2.69 4.25 -3.47
C PRO A 139 3.86 4.08 -2.49
N PHE A 140 4.31 2.86 -2.22
CA PHE A 140 5.35 2.55 -1.25
C PHE A 140 6.78 2.90 -1.70
N LYS A 141 6.98 3.15 -3.00
CA LYS A 141 8.28 3.50 -3.59
C LYS A 141 8.42 4.98 -3.99
N ARG A 142 7.35 5.76 -3.84
CA ARG A 142 7.24 7.16 -4.29
C ARG A 142 6.11 7.90 -3.56
N TYR A 143 6.02 7.75 -2.25
CA TYR A 143 4.78 8.06 -1.52
C TYR A 143 4.39 9.53 -1.57
N LEU A 144 5.33 10.45 -1.32
CA LEU A 144 5.05 11.87 -1.42
C LEU A 144 4.63 12.26 -2.85
N SER A 145 5.31 11.71 -3.87
CA SER A 145 4.93 11.94 -5.27
C SER A 145 3.56 11.35 -5.61
N TYR A 146 3.20 10.22 -5.00
CA TYR A 146 1.90 9.58 -5.13
C TYR A 146 0.80 10.43 -4.49
N GLN A 147 0.97 10.82 -3.23
CA GLN A 147 0.06 11.74 -2.53
C GLN A 147 -0.10 13.07 -3.27
N ARG A 148 0.99 13.62 -3.82
CA ARG A 148 0.93 14.83 -4.65
C ARG A 148 0.07 14.64 -5.89
N SER A 149 0.19 13.49 -6.56
CA SER A 149 -0.65 13.17 -7.73
C SER A 149 -2.15 13.07 -7.39
N LEU A 150 -2.46 12.73 -6.14
CA LEU A 150 -3.82 12.69 -5.60
C LEU A 150 -4.29 14.03 -5.00
N LYS A 151 -3.43 15.06 -4.97
CA LYS A 151 -3.65 16.35 -4.29
C LYS A 151 -3.87 16.19 -2.77
N GLU A 152 -3.13 15.27 -2.16
CA GLU A 152 -3.28 14.84 -0.76
C GLU A 152 -2.14 15.32 0.15
N LEU A 153 -1.17 16.07 -0.36
CA LEU A 153 -0.12 16.67 0.45
C LEU A 153 -0.67 17.83 1.29
N THR A 154 -0.23 17.90 2.55
CA THR A 154 -0.41 19.10 3.37
C THR A 154 0.46 20.25 2.85
N ALA A 155 0.16 21.50 3.27
CA ALA A 155 0.96 22.67 2.88
C ALA A 155 2.46 22.51 3.24
N ASN A 156 2.76 21.96 4.43
CA ASN A 156 4.14 21.69 4.86
C ASN A 156 4.81 20.61 4.01
N GLU A 157 4.07 19.57 3.61
CA GLU A 157 4.59 18.52 2.74
C GLU A 157 4.81 19.03 1.31
N GLU A 158 3.98 19.94 0.81
CA GLU A 158 4.18 20.57 -0.50
C GLU A 158 5.45 21.44 -0.49
N VAL A 159 5.67 22.23 0.57
CA VAL A 159 6.91 23.02 0.76
C VAL A 159 8.13 22.10 0.83
N PHE A 160 8.06 21.03 1.63
CA PHE A 160 9.14 20.04 1.70
C PHE A 160 9.41 19.37 0.36
N TYR A 161 8.37 19.07 -0.43
CA TYR A 161 8.52 18.44 -1.74
C TYR A 161 9.28 19.33 -2.75
N GLN A 162 9.23 20.65 -2.58
CA GLN A 162 10.02 21.58 -3.40
C GLN A 162 11.51 21.61 -3.00
N ASN A 163 11.86 21.20 -1.77
CA ASN A 163 13.25 21.07 -1.36
C ASN A 163 13.88 19.85 -2.05
N GLU A 164 14.78 20.11 -3.00
CA GLU A 164 15.42 19.09 -3.83
C GLU A 164 16.20 18.08 -2.98
N ASN A 165 17.02 18.55 -2.04
CA ASN A 165 17.82 17.67 -1.17
C ASN A 165 16.95 16.74 -0.33
N GLY A 166 15.91 17.27 0.32
CA GLY A 166 14.98 16.49 1.11
C GLY A 166 14.22 15.46 0.25
N ARG A 167 13.58 15.91 -0.83
CA ARG A 167 12.81 15.04 -1.74
C ARG A 167 13.68 13.94 -2.34
N GLU A 168 14.84 14.29 -2.85
CA GLU A 168 15.71 13.34 -3.54
C GLU A 168 16.38 12.36 -2.61
N PHE A 169 16.59 12.72 -1.33
CA PHE A 169 17.09 11.79 -0.32
C PHE A 169 16.07 10.71 0.07
N ILE A 170 14.77 11.02 0.08
CA ILE A 170 13.75 10.02 0.41
C ILE A 170 13.74 8.87 -0.61
N ASN A 171 13.97 9.17 -1.89
CA ASN A 171 13.95 8.20 -2.98
C ASN A 171 14.90 6.98 -2.76
N PRO A 172 16.22 7.14 -2.49
CA PRO A 172 17.10 6.01 -2.21
C PRO A 172 16.70 5.22 -0.96
N LEU A 173 16.07 5.84 0.05
CA LEU A 173 15.55 5.10 1.21
C LEU A 173 14.39 4.17 0.80
N GLU A 174 13.46 4.69 0.01
CA GLU A 174 12.30 3.95 -0.52
C GLU A 174 12.74 2.80 -1.45
N ASN A 175 13.78 3.03 -2.26
CA ASN A 175 14.11 2.17 -3.39
C ASN A 175 15.36 1.29 -3.23
N THR A 176 16.11 1.39 -2.12
CA THR A 176 17.33 0.57 -1.96
C THR A 176 17.04 -0.95 -2.04
N SER A 177 17.99 -1.75 -2.49
CA SER A 177 17.79 -3.20 -2.52
C SER A 177 17.72 -3.79 -1.10
N MET A 178 16.76 -4.69 -0.84
CA MET A 178 16.49 -5.29 0.47
C MET A 178 16.60 -6.81 0.46
N SER A 179 17.76 -7.32 0.01
CA SER A 179 18.12 -8.75 0.11
C SER A 179 18.43 -9.16 1.55
N LYS A 180 18.97 -8.23 2.34
CA LYS A 180 19.19 -8.34 3.79
C LYS A 180 18.61 -7.11 4.47
N VAL A 181 18.13 -7.28 5.70
CA VAL A 181 17.56 -6.20 6.50
C VAL A 181 18.59 -5.19 7.02
N TYR A 182 19.88 -5.43 6.77
CA TYR A 182 21.02 -4.77 7.41
C TYR A 182 21.02 -3.25 7.26
N LYS A 183 20.50 -2.70 6.16
CA LYS A 183 20.41 -1.25 5.94
C LYS A 183 19.49 -0.58 6.98
N MET A 184 18.47 -1.28 7.49
CA MET A 184 17.49 -0.72 8.41
C MET A 184 18.10 -0.28 9.76
N PRO A 185 18.91 -1.07 10.47
CA PRO A 185 19.59 -0.59 11.68
C PRO A 185 20.52 0.61 11.42
N VAL A 186 21.15 0.69 10.25
CA VAL A 186 21.99 1.86 9.91
C VAL A 186 21.14 3.12 9.66
N LEU A 187 20.02 2.99 8.94
CA LEU A 187 19.08 4.09 8.77
C LEU A 187 18.41 4.50 10.10
N ARG A 188 18.16 3.54 11.00
CA ARG A 188 17.70 3.83 12.38
C ARG A 188 18.75 4.60 13.19
N ALA A 189 20.04 4.33 12.98
CA ALA A 189 21.11 5.07 13.65
C ALA A 189 21.13 6.56 13.25
N PHE A 190 20.85 6.86 11.97
CA PHE A 190 20.63 8.22 11.49
C PHE A 190 19.35 8.81 12.05
N TYR A 191 18.22 8.11 11.95
CA TYR A 191 16.91 8.60 12.41
C TYR A 191 16.88 8.95 13.91
N ASN A 192 17.50 8.13 14.74
CA ASN A 192 17.73 8.40 16.16
C ASN A 192 16.50 8.95 16.91
N GLU A 193 15.41 8.17 16.88
CA GLU A 193 14.15 8.49 17.59
C GLU A 193 13.56 9.87 17.23
N GLY A 194 13.87 10.38 16.04
CA GLY A 194 13.39 11.66 15.52
C GLY A 194 14.40 12.80 15.60
N ASN A 195 15.51 12.63 16.33
CA ASN A 195 16.61 13.58 16.33
C ASN A 195 17.64 13.16 15.27
N VAL A 196 17.36 13.47 14.00
CA VAL A 196 18.10 12.94 12.86
C VAL A 196 19.55 13.45 12.89
N ARG A 197 20.49 12.51 12.95
CA ARG A 197 21.92 12.80 12.92
C ARG A 197 22.38 13.07 11.50
N GLN A 198 23.28 14.03 11.34
CA GLN A 198 24.01 14.18 10.09
C GLN A 198 25.12 13.13 9.96
N GLU A 199 25.79 12.81 11.07
CA GLU A 199 26.96 11.94 11.12
C GLU A 199 26.75 10.86 12.16
N ILE A 200 27.23 9.65 11.88
CA ILE A 200 27.16 8.53 12.81
C ILE A 200 28.55 7.93 13.05
N SER A 201 28.87 7.73 14.32
CA SER A 201 30.09 7.06 14.77
C SER A 201 29.95 5.53 14.70
N GLU A 202 31.07 4.81 14.84
CA GLU A 202 31.06 3.35 14.93
C GLU A 202 30.28 2.87 16.15
N GLU A 203 30.40 3.56 17.28
CA GLU A 203 29.69 3.25 18.52
C GLU A 203 28.16 3.38 18.34
N GLN A 204 27.71 4.45 17.68
CA GLN A 204 26.28 4.66 17.41
C GLN A 204 25.73 3.63 16.42
N LEU A 205 26.51 3.27 15.40
CA LEU A 205 26.17 2.20 14.47
C LEU A 205 26.03 0.86 15.18
N LEU A 206 27.01 0.51 16.01
CA LEU A 206 27.03 -0.73 16.78
C LEU A 206 25.85 -0.82 17.75
N ALA A 207 25.56 0.26 18.48
CA ALA A 207 24.42 0.32 19.39
C ALA A 207 23.09 0.07 18.66
N SER A 208 22.85 0.79 17.55
CA SER A 208 21.64 0.61 16.73
C SER A 208 21.56 -0.80 16.12
N TRP A 209 22.69 -1.33 15.65
CA TRP A 209 22.78 -2.69 15.11
C TRP A 209 22.41 -3.74 16.15
N LYS A 210 23.02 -3.70 17.34
CA LYS A 210 22.75 -4.67 18.40
C LYS A 210 21.29 -4.58 18.86
N ALA A 211 20.76 -3.37 19.09
CA ALA A 211 19.37 -3.17 19.47
C ALA A 211 18.37 -3.76 18.44
N PHE A 212 18.68 -3.60 17.14
CA PHE A 212 17.85 -4.16 16.09
C PHE A 212 17.90 -5.69 16.05
N PHE A 213 19.09 -6.29 16.13
CA PHE A 213 19.26 -7.75 16.00
C PHE A 213 18.91 -8.52 17.27
N SER A 214 18.96 -7.90 18.45
CA SER A 214 18.51 -8.49 19.69
C SER A 214 16.98 -8.56 19.80
N THR A 215 16.26 -7.84 18.93
CA THR A 215 14.80 -7.85 18.91
C THR A 215 14.25 -9.14 18.31
N ARG A 216 13.47 -9.88 19.09
CA ARG A 216 12.77 -11.13 18.69
C ARG A 216 13.72 -12.12 18.01
N THR A 217 13.49 -12.42 16.73
CA THR A 217 14.24 -13.39 15.93
C THR A 217 15.10 -12.74 14.84
N ASN A 218 15.34 -11.44 14.92
CA ASN A 218 16.10 -10.69 13.91
C ASN A 218 17.54 -11.20 13.77
N TRP A 219 18.16 -11.65 14.86
CA TRP A 219 19.48 -12.25 14.86
C TRP A 219 19.64 -13.39 13.84
N LYS A 220 18.56 -14.13 13.52
CA LYS A 220 18.56 -15.19 12.49
C LYS A 220 18.83 -14.68 11.07
N ASP A 221 18.73 -13.37 10.83
CA ASP A 221 19.00 -12.78 9.52
C ASP A 221 20.50 -12.50 9.29
N LEU A 222 21.30 -12.52 10.36
CA LEU A 222 22.75 -12.34 10.31
C LEU A 222 23.45 -13.51 9.61
N ASP A 223 22.98 -14.73 9.88
CA ASP A 223 23.43 -15.98 9.29
C ASP A 223 22.33 -17.05 9.41
N LYS A 224 22.12 -17.85 8.36
CA LYS A 224 21.04 -18.85 8.30
C LYS A 224 21.23 -19.98 9.30
N GLU A 225 22.49 -20.33 9.60
CA GLU A 225 22.86 -21.44 10.49
C GLU A 225 23.27 -20.96 11.90
N LEU A 226 23.00 -19.69 12.21
CA LEU A 226 23.34 -19.14 13.52
C LEU A 226 22.47 -19.78 14.61
N THR A 227 23.10 -20.15 15.73
CA THR A 227 22.37 -20.41 16.98
C THR A 227 22.33 -19.14 17.82
N TYR A 228 21.38 -19.04 18.74
CA TYR A 228 21.26 -17.86 19.60
C TYR A 228 22.52 -17.67 20.48
N GLU A 229 23.11 -18.75 20.98
CA GLU A 229 24.37 -18.73 21.73
C GLU A 229 25.53 -18.17 20.89
N LYS A 230 25.66 -18.63 19.64
CA LYS A 230 26.67 -18.10 18.70
C LYS A 230 26.45 -16.63 18.38
N TYR A 231 25.19 -16.18 18.33
CA TYR A 231 24.87 -14.77 18.16
C TYR A 231 25.36 -13.92 19.35
N LEU A 232 25.10 -14.35 20.58
CA LEU A 232 25.55 -13.65 21.79
C LEU A 232 27.07 -13.61 21.92
N ALA A 233 27.76 -14.61 21.35
CA ALA A 233 29.22 -14.68 21.36
C ALA A 233 29.91 -13.79 20.30
N ILE A 234 29.16 -13.13 19.39
CA ILE A 234 29.76 -12.25 18.38
C ILE A 234 30.37 -11.03 19.09
N SER A 235 31.66 -10.79 18.85
CA SER A 235 32.35 -9.64 19.40
C SER A 235 31.87 -8.33 18.77
N ASP A 236 31.97 -7.23 19.51
CA ASP A 236 31.66 -5.90 18.99
C ASP A 236 32.52 -5.54 17.76
N LYS A 237 33.79 -5.99 17.75
CA LYS A 237 34.70 -5.86 16.62
C LYS A 237 34.20 -6.60 15.38
N ASP A 238 33.66 -7.81 15.53
CA ASP A 238 33.13 -8.61 14.42
C ASP A 238 31.80 -8.04 13.91
N HIS A 239 30.96 -7.52 14.81
CA HIS A 239 29.78 -6.75 14.43
C HIS A 239 30.16 -5.53 13.60
N LEU A 240 31.10 -4.70 14.07
CA LEU A 240 31.58 -3.52 13.35
C LEU A 240 32.16 -3.88 11.98
N LYS A 241 33.03 -4.90 11.92
CA LYS A 241 33.59 -5.40 10.66
C LYS A 241 32.48 -5.78 9.68
N LYS A 242 31.41 -6.44 10.17
CA LYS A 242 30.26 -6.80 9.36
C LYS A 242 29.51 -5.56 8.89
N ILE A 243 29.16 -4.63 9.78
CA ILE A 243 28.44 -3.37 9.50
C ILE A 243 29.17 -2.53 8.44
N LEU A 244 30.48 -2.34 8.59
CA LEU A 244 31.30 -1.54 7.69
C LEU A 244 31.40 -2.18 6.30
N LYS A 245 31.59 -3.50 6.25
CA LYS A 245 31.59 -4.28 4.99
C LYS A 245 30.19 -4.29 4.34
N MET A 246 29.14 -4.44 5.14
CA MET A 246 27.73 -4.34 4.75
C MET A 246 26.86 -4.06 5.99
N PRO A 247 26.09 -2.97 6.00
CA PRO A 247 25.57 -2.29 4.83
C PRO A 247 26.29 -0.98 4.46
N VAL A 248 27.25 -0.47 5.27
CA VAL A 248 27.81 0.88 5.09
C VAL A 248 28.42 1.07 3.70
N HIS A 249 29.25 0.13 3.25
CA HIS A 249 29.81 0.13 1.89
C HIS A 249 28.72 0.24 0.80
N TYR A 250 27.67 -0.57 0.88
CA TYR A 250 26.59 -0.52 -0.11
C TYR A 250 25.72 0.75 -0.02
N LEU A 251 25.58 1.36 1.16
CA LEU A 251 24.90 2.65 1.29
C LEU A 251 25.72 3.78 0.66
N LEU A 252 27.05 3.74 0.77
CA LEU A 252 27.94 4.68 0.07
C LEU A 252 27.81 4.52 -1.46
N GLU A 253 27.77 3.29 -1.97
CA GLU A 253 27.67 3.05 -3.42
C GLU A 253 26.28 3.35 -3.99
N SER A 254 25.20 2.87 -3.34
CA SER A 254 23.83 3.00 -3.86
C SER A 254 23.12 4.29 -3.42
N GLY A 255 23.75 5.07 -2.56
CA GLY A 255 23.21 6.27 -1.92
C GLY A 255 23.07 7.51 -2.78
N LYS A 256 23.41 7.45 -4.08
CA LYS A 256 23.40 8.60 -5.01
C LYS A 256 24.14 9.83 -4.48
N GLY A 257 25.25 9.64 -3.76
CA GLY A 257 26.04 10.73 -3.17
C GLY A 257 25.47 11.36 -1.90
N PHE A 258 24.32 10.89 -1.39
CA PHE A 258 23.78 11.36 -0.11
C PHE A 258 24.51 10.80 1.10
N PHE A 259 25.09 9.59 0.99
CA PHE A 259 25.93 9.00 2.01
C PHE A 259 27.39 9.22 1.64
N VAL A 260 28.18 9.78 2.57
CA VAL A 260 29.59 10.12 2.39
C VAL A 260 30.43 9.62 3.56
N LYS A 261 31.74 9.46 3.35
CA LYS A 261 32.70 9.22 4.42
C LYS A 261 33.29 10.55 4.90
N LYS A 262 33.50 10.69 6.21
CA LYS A 262 34.22 11.79 6.85
C LYS A 262 35.25 11.23 7.82
N GLU A 263 36.31 11.98 8.11
CA GLU A 263 37.44 11.48 8.92
C GLU A 263 37.06 10.97 10.31
N ARG A 264 36.04 11.57 10.94
CA ARG A 264 35.60 11.23 12.32
C ARG A 264 34.25 10.51 12.38
N ALA A 265 33.70 10.12 11.24
CA ALA A 265 32.40 9.46 11.15
C ALA A 265 32.51 8.13 10.39
N ALA A 266 31.84 7.11 10.90
CA ALA A 266 31.73 5.82 10.20
C ALA A 266 30.90 5.96 8.92
N LEU A 267 29.89 6.84 8.96
CA LEU A 267 29.06 7.23 7.82
C LEU A 267 28.46 8.62 8.09
N ALA A 268 28.27 9.41 7.05
CA ALA A 268 27.66 10.73 7.16
C ALA A 268 26.67 10.97 6.01
N LEU A 269 25.73 11.88 6.23
CA LEU A 269 24.95 12.51 5.17
C LEU A 269 25.76 13.66 4.55
N LYS A 270 25.58 13.91 3.26
CA LYS A 270 26.16 15.09 2.57
C LYS A 270 25.77 16.39 3.28
N ASP A 271 26.63 17.41 3.21
CA ASP A 271 26.50 18.60 4.05
C ASP A 271 25.22 19.41 3.81
N GLU A 272 24.69 19.39 2.60
CA GLU A 272 23.44 20.07 2.25
C GLU A 272 22.21 19.46 2.94
N MET A 273 22.33 18.25 3.49
CA MET A 273 21.24 17.64 4.27
C MET A 273 20.97 18.36 5.59
N LYS A 274 21.93 19.17 6.10
CA LYS A 274 21.75 19.97 7.32
C LYS A 274 20.46 20.78 7.32
N GLU A 275 20.06 21.30 6.16
CA GLU A 275 18.87 22.16 6.00
C GLU A 275 17.55 21.43 6.27
N VAL A 276 17.53 20.09 6.22
CA VAL A 276 16.31 19.29 6.31
C VAL A 276 16.26 18.36 7.53
N LEU A 277 17.33 18.26 8.32
CA LEU A 277 17.40 17.30 9.45
C LEU A 277 16.31 17.54 10.50
N ASP A 278 16.05 18.81 10.81
CA ASP A 278 15.04 19.23 11.79
C ASP A 278 13.63 19.40 11.17
N ASN A 279 13.49 19.17 9.86
CA ASN A 279 12.20 19.33 9.19
C ASN A 279 11.23 18.21 9.62
N PRO A 280 10.05 18.53 10.19
CA PRO A 280 9.11 17.52 10.68
C PRO A 280 8.63 16.54 9.60
N VAL A 281 8.50 17.00 8.35
CA VAL A 281 8.12 16.14 7.22
C VAL A 281 9.26 15.17 6.92
N PHE A 282 10.50 15.64 6.89
CA PHE A 282 11.67 14.78 6.68
C PHE A 282 11.77 13.68 7.74
N ILE A 283 11.66 14.06 9.01
CA ILE A 283 11.70 13.14 10.16
C ILE A 283 10.59 12.09 10.05
N LYS A 284 9.36 12.51 9.74
CA LYS A 284 8.20 11.63 9.53
C LYS A 284 8.44 10.65 8.37
N GLN A 285 8.95 11.14 7.24
CA GLN A 285 9.21 10.31 6.06
C GLN A 285 10.33 9.30 6.30
N MET A 286 11.42 9.68 6.97
CA MET A 286 12.48 8.73 7.35
C MET A 286 11.95 7.61 8.24
N LYS A 287 11.18 7.96 9.28
CA LYS A 287 10.55 6.97 10.16
C LYS A 287 9.67 6.00 9.37
N ASP A 288 8.74 6.54 8.59
CA ASP A 288 7.75 5.77 7.86
C ASP A 288 8.39 4.82 6.83
N VAL A 289 9.41 5.29 6.10
CA VAL A 289 10.16 4.43 5.17
C VAL A 289 10.90 3.32 5.92
N VAL A 290 11.61 3.62 7.01
CA VAL A 290 12.36 2.61 7.77
C VAL A 290 11.43 1.56 8.38
N GLU A 291 10.28 1.96 8.93
CA GLU A 291 9.29 1.05 9.51
C GLU A 291 8.64 0.16 8.45
N TYR A 292 8.10 0.76 7.38
CA TYR A 292 7.49 0.03 6.29
C TYR A 292 8.46 -0.98 5.67
N ARG A 293 9.70 -0.57 5.36
CA ARG A 293 10.68 -1.40 4.66
C ARG A 293 11.19 -2.55 5.51
N THR A 294 11.26 -2.33 6.83
CA THR A 294 11.54 -3.39 7.79
C THR A 294 10.40 -4.42 7.79
N MET A 295 9.15 -3.96 7.80
CA MET A 295 7.98 -4.84 7.83
C MET A 295 7.77 -5.60 6.52
N ASP A 296 7.91 -4.94 5.36
CA ASP A 296 7.87 -5.58 4.04
C ASP A 296 8.92 -6.70 3.95
N TYR A 297 10.15 -6.45 4.43
CA TYR A 297 11.19 -7.48 4.47
C TYR A 297 10.74 -8.71 5.27
N TYR A 298 10.14 -8.51 6.45
CA TYR A 298 9.63 -9.63 7.24
C TYR A 298 8.48 -10.36 6.56
N ARG A 299 7.53 -9.63 5.96
CA ARG A 299 6.42 -10.25 5.21
C ARG A 299 6.94 -11.15 4.10
N ARG A 300 7.88 -10.67 3.27
CA ARG A 300 8.51 -11.46 2.19
C ARG A 300 9.24 -12.69 2.75
N ARG A 301 9.99 -12.52 3.83
CA ARG A 301 10.69 -13.62 4.52
C ARG A 301 9.75 -14.73 4.99
N TYR A 302 8.58 -14.40 5.53
CA TYR A 302 7.62 -15.41 5.98
C TYR A 302 6.91 -16.08 4.80
N LYS A 303 6.51 -15.33 3.78
CA LYS A 303 5.96 -15.91 2.53
C LYS A 303 6.90 -16.88 1.82
N GLU A 304 8.21 -16.62 1.83
CA GLU A 304 9.22 -17.52 1.26
C GLU A 304 9.44 -18.81 2.06
N LYS A 305 8.98 -18.89 3.32
CA LYS A 305 9.08 -20.10 4.14
C LYS A 305 7.86 -21.01 4.04
N ASP A 306 6.72 -20.43 3.68
CA ASP A 306 5.44 -21.15 3.55
C ASP A 306 5.24 -21.74 2.14
N ASN A 307 6.11 -21.40 1.18
CA ASN A 307 6.21 -21.96 -0.18
C ASN A 307 7.41 -22.89 -0.31
#